data_AF-I3ZV15-F1
#
_entry.id   AF-I3ZV15-F1
#
_cell.length_a   1.000
_cell.length_b   1.000
_cell.length_c   1.000
_cell.angle_alpha   90.00
_cell.angle_beta   90.00
_cell.angle_gamma   90.00
#
_symmetry.space_group_name_H-M   'P 1'
#
loop_
_entity.id
_entity.type
_entity.pdbx_description
1 polymer ?
#
loop_
_entity_poly.entity_id
_entity_poly.type
_entity_poly.pdbx_seq_one_letter_code
_entity_poly.pdbx_strand_id
1 'polypeptide(L)'
;MRKLLAITLLTLMLLSAVPIRAGEAQIRPYVYEPTVPDTAFAVLALYRTGDYGKVLEGCEWLMAIRTPFDSWGFASGEEHEAKYTAMAMLALMRGENIARGRYGKTLNSAAYWLIYKQNPDGSWNDYTDTALALIALREFVDGGYINETLVGFRKQVEEAINRAQGWLMGTEPGTDTERIFGYMALGEREKLREMEVEGEMKAYRAFALAYLGEEVELSGDFDSTVAVAMALYATGDEKYREELLKREHFGFWGVLHYRVLDLLSVSKIKGFEELRPIACPYLSKINPTDDWERVILADYRLLCNETPELPSGISGLLPWQVAELARVKALMGLDYDDEVDYLLSTGKGGVWRDFYNTEYVVEVFRFLNVSYNYSPSLDYLSRNLTWMRETTDPKTGNPVYYNVPTYYFAYGVIVFSEFGMDRELNETLSLLAERQYPNGAFPYTQGSIAGITSTARVAWALQEAGLEDSEIYERAVSFLRNLLYAEIPGPEVEGETAKLANATFLLVRDGFYIGNATGKAVVGGLDGYVVIYPSKNPLAITAYGVNGFRATEPETGEGKTAYLYIGAGVLLISLAGIVVLRGRRKGKK
;
A
#
# COMPACT_ATOMS: atom_id res chain seq x y z
N MET A 1 -12.21 -55.22 -29.99
CA MET A 1 -12.30 -53.88 -30.59
C MET A 1 -13.40 -53.00 -29.97
N ARG A 2 -14.68 -53.39 -29.92
CA ARG A 2 -15.75 -52.54 -29.32
C ARG A 2 -15.53 -52.14 -27.85
N LYS A 3 -14.97 -53.03 -27.01
CA LYS A 3 -14.62 -52.70 -25.61
C LYS A 3 -13.42 -51.75 -25.49
N LEU A 4 -12.45 -51.81 -26.40
CA LEU A 4 -11.33 -50.87 -26.44
C LEU A 4 -11.80 -49.48 -26.88
N LEU A 5 -12.68 -49.43 -27.90
CA LEU A 5 -13.23 -48.16 -28.40
C LEU A 5 -14.08 -47.45 -27.34
N ALA A 6 -14.89 -48.20 -26.58
CA ALA A 6 -15.69 -47.67 -25.49
C ALA A 6 -14.82 -47.15 -24.34
N ILE A 7 -13.72 -47.82 -24.00
CA ILE A 7 -12.77 -47.35 -22.98
C ILE A 7 -12.08 -46.08 -23.45
N THR A 8 -11.60 -46.02 -24.71
CA THR A 8 -11.00 -44.79 -25.26
C THR A 8 -11.98 -43.62 -25.32
N LEU A 9 -13.26 -43.87 -25.67
CA LEU A 9 -14.29 -42.82 -25.69
C LEU A 9 -14.64 -42.33 -24.27
N LEU A 10 -14.67 -43.25 -23.29
CA LEU A 10 -14.92 -42.90 -21.89
C LEU A 10 -13.73 -42.12 -21.30
N THR A 11 -12.48 -42.48 -21.62
CA THR A 11 -11.30 -41.70 -21.23
C THR A 11 -11.21 -40.36 -21.95
N LEU A 12 -11.64 -40.25 -23.22
CA LEU A 12 -11.73 -38.95 -23.90
C LEU A 12 -12.83 -38.06 -23.30
N MET A 13 -13.97 -38.63 -22.91
CA MET A 13 -15.06 -37.89 -22.24
C MET A 13 -14.71 -37.49 -20.80
N LEU A 14 -13.92 -38.30 -20.08
CA LEU A 14 -13.40 -37.97 -18.75
C LEU A 14 -12.24 -36.96 -18.81
N LEU A 15 -11.50 -36.89 -19.92
CA LEU A 15 -10.49 -35.84 -20.16
C LEU A 15 -11.10 -34.51 -20.63
N SER A 16 -12.32 -34.52 -21.20
CA SER A 16 -13.07 -33.29 -21.48
C SER A 16 -13.83 -32.72 -20.28
N ALA A 17 -13.77 -33.38 -19.12
CA ALA A 17 -14.41 -32.95 -17.87
C ALA A 17 -13.40 -32.52 -16.80
N VAL A 18 -12.13 -32.30 -17.18
CA VAL A 18 -11.20 -31.54 -16.35
C VAL A 18 -11.55 -30.07 -16.60
N PRO A 19 -11.94 -29.28 -15.59
CA PRO A 19 -12.10 -27.84 -15.79
C PRO A 19 -10.77 -27.31 -16.31
N ILE A 20 -10.80 -26.83 -17.55
CA ILE A 20 -9.77 -25.96 -18.10
C ILE A 20 -9.65 -24.85 -17.06
N ARG A 21 -8.49 -24.72 -16.43
CA ARG A 21 -8.21 -23.66 -15.47
C ARG A 21 -8.30 -22.33 -16.23
N ALA A 22 -9.49 -21.75 -16.26
CA ALA A 22 -9.62 -20.30 -16.29
C ALA A 22 -8.66 -19.77 -15.23
N GLY A 23 -7.88 -18.72 -15.54
CA GLY A 23 -7.04 -18.10 -14.51
C GLY A 23 -7.97 -17.69 -13.36
N GLU A 24 -7.90 -18.40 -12.23
CA GLU A 24 -8.78 -18.15 -11.10
C GLU A 24 -8.64 -16.67 -10.73
N ALA A 25 -9.77 -15.96 -10.69
CA ALA A 25 -9.77 -14.55 -10.36
C ALA A 25 -9.18 -14.40 -8.96
N GLN A 26 -8.18 -13.53 -8.84
CA GLN A 26 -7.51 -13.35 -7.58
C GLN A 26 -8.30 -12.33 -6.75
N ILE A 27 -8.82 -12.79 -5.62
CA ILE A 27 -9.40 -11.92 -4.61
C ILE A 27 -8.23 -11.41 -3.77
N ARG A 28 -7.99 -10.10 -3.80
CA ARG A 28 -6.98 -9.44 -2.95
C ARG A 28 -7.61 -8.25 -2.23
N PRO A 29 -7.08 -7.86 -1.06
CA PRO A 29 -7.43 -6.58 -0.46
C PRO A 29 -7.31 -5.46 -1.50
N TYR A 30 -8.20 -4.48 -1.48
CA TYR A 30 -8.16 -3.24 -2.27
C TYR A 30 -8.12 -2.06 -1.30
N VAL A 31 -6.96 -1.79 -0.72
CA VAL A 31 -6.84 -0.94 0.48
C VAL A 31 -5.76 0.14 0.38
N TYR A 32 -5.10 0.26 -0.76
CA TYR A 32 -4.08 1.27 -1.00
C TYR A 32 -4.56 2.32 -2.01
N GLU A 33 -4.22 3.57 -1.72
CA GLU A 33 -4.29 4.70 -2.63
C GLU A 33 -2.90 4.92 -3.24
N PRO A 34 -2.70 4.61 -4.53
CA PRO A 34 -1.39 4.74 -5.13
C PRO A 34 -0.93 6.17 -5.34
N THR A 35 0.38 6.37 -5.14
CA THR A 35 1.02 7.68 -5.20
C THR A 35 2.14 7.67 -6.23
N VAL A 36 2.39 8.84 -6.82
CA VAL A 36 3.47 9.05 -7.78
C VAL A 36 4.85 8.83 -7.13
N PRO A 37 5.15 9.35 -5.93
CA PRO A 37 6.43 9.08 -5.28
C PRO A 37 6.68 7.58 -5.04
N ASP A 38 5.72 6.89 -4.42
CA ASP A 38 5.89 5.47 -4.09
C ASP A 38 6.10 4.63 -5.37
N THR A 39 5.27 4.86 -6.39
CA THR A 39 5.38 4.11 -7.65
C THR A 39 6.64 4.48 -8.43
N ALA A 40 6.99 5.77 -8.53
CA ALA A 40 8.16 6.19 -9.29
C ALA A 40 9.47 5.67 -8.69
N PHE A 41 9.65 5.77 -7.36
CA PHE A 41 10.86 5.24 -6.72
C PHE A 41 10.90 3.72 -6.73
N ALA A 42 9.74 3.03 -6.61
CA ALA A 42 9.68 1.59 -6.80
C ALA A 42 10.14 1.18 -8.21
N VAL A 43 9.66 1.88 -9.25
CA VAL A 43 10.09 1.67 -10.63
C VAL A 43 11.59 1.85 -10.80
N LEU A 44 12.19 2.90 -10.20
CA LEU A 44 13.64 3.11 -10.24
C LEU A 44 14.41 1.96 -9.60
N ALA A 45 13.97 1.52 -8.42
CA ALA A 45 14.61 0.45 -7.66
C ALA A 45 14.52 -0.89 -8.39
N LEU A 46 13.34 -1.24 -8.90
CA LEU A 46 13.07 -2.49 -9.61
C LEU A 46 13.76 -2.54 -10.97
N TYR A 47 13.91 -1.40 -11.64
CA TYR A 47 14.73 -1.33 -12.86
C TYR A 47 16.20 -1.67 -12.56
N ARG A 48 16.74 -1.14 -11.46
CA ARG A 48 18.14 -1.40 -11.06
C ARG A 48 18.38 -2.85 -10.69
N THR A 49 17.39 -3.54 -10.13
CA THR A 49 17.48 -4.97 -9.79
C THR A 49 17.04 -5.92 -10.91
N GLY A 50 16.61 -5.39 -12.06
CA GLY A 50 16.28 -6.19 -13.25
C GLY A 50 14.85 -6.75 -13.27
N ASP A 51 13.96 -6.27 -12.41
CA ASP A 51 12.55 -6.69 -12.38
C ASP A 51 11.70 -5.90 -13.39
N TYR A 52 12.03 -6.07 -14.67
CA TYR A 52 11.51 -5.26 -15.76
C TYR A 52 10.00 -5.40 -16.01
N GLY A 53 9.40 -6.52 -15.61
CA GLY A 53 7.94 -6.67 -15.64
C GLY A 53 7.27 -5.66 -14.71
N LYS A 54 7.75 -5.57 -13.46
CA LYS A 54 7.24 -4.63 -12.46
C LYS A 54 7.52 -3.17 -12.80
N VAL A 55 8.64 -2.88 -13.48
CA VAL A 55 8.90 -1.55 -14.04
C VAL A 55 7.80 -1.14 -15.01
N LEU A 56 7.43 -2.01 -15.96
CA LEU A 56 6.37 -1.71 -16.92
C LEU A 56 5.00 -1.57 -16.27
N GLU A 57 4.68 -2.35 -15.22
CA GLU A 57 3.45 -2.19 -14.45
C GLU A 57 3.35 -0.78 -13.84
N GLY A 58 4.37 -0.34 -13.11
CA GLY A 58 4.40 0.98 -12.51
C GLY A 58 4.41 2.12 -13.55
N CYS A 59 5.13 1.95 -14.67
CA CYS A 59 5.11 2.93 -15.76
C CYS A 59 3.72 3.07 -16.41
N GLU A 60 3.00 1.97 -16.63
CA GLU A 60 1.65 2.03 -17.17
C GLU A 60 0.64 2.60 -16.18
N TRP A 61 0.83 2.38 -14.87
CA TRP A 61 0.04 3.07 -13.87
C TRP A 61 0.26 4.60 -13.92
N LEU A 62 1.52 5.05 -13.98
CA LEU A 62 1.84 6.47 -14.16
C LEU A 62 1.21 7.03 -15.43
N MET A 63 1.20 6.26 -16.52
CA MET A 63 0.53 6.64 -17.77
C MET A 63 -0.99 6.75 -17.64
N ALA A 64 -1.60 5.96 -16.76
CA ALA A 64 -3.04 5.97 -16.53
C ALA A 64 -3.50 7.17 -15.70
N ILE A 65 -2.69 7.61 -14.73
CA ILE A 65 -3.05 8.70 -13.81
C ILE A 65 -2.54 10.08 -14.22
N ARG A 66 -1.74 10.18 -15.29
CA ARG A 66 -1.24 11.46 -15.81
C ARG A 66 -2.38 12.40 -16.17
N THR A 67 -2.16 13.69 -16.01
CA THR A 67 -3.13 14.70 -16.43
C THR A 67 -3.16 14.85 -17.96
N PRO A 68 -4.17 15.53 -18.54
CA PRO A 68 -4.18 15.88 -19.97
C PRO A 68 -2.98 16.73 -20.43
N PHE A 69 -2.21 17.32 -19.50
CA PHE A 69 -1.01 18.09 -19.78
C PHE A 69 0.27 17.25 -19.73
N ASP A 70 0.15 15.92 -19.59
CA ASP A 70 1.28 15.00 -19.43
C ASP A 70 2.16 15.38 -18.22
N SER A 71 1.52 15.81 -17.14
CA SER A 71 2.12 16.12 -15.84
C SER A 71 1.42 15.34 -14.72
N TRP A 72 2.00 15.36 -13.52
CA TRP A 72 1.55 14.55 -12.38
C TRP A 72 1.43 15.36 -11.10
N GLY A 73 0.39 15.04 -10.31
CA GLY A 73 0.28 15.41 -8.90
C GLY A 73 0.75 14.28 -7.98
N PHE A 74 0.54 14.40 -6.68
CA PHE A 74 0.93 13.35 -5.72
C PHE A 74 0.18 12.05 -5.98
N ALA A 75 -1.12 12.14 -6.27
CA ALA A 75 -1.99 11.04 -6.63
C ALA A 75 -2.93 11.43 -7.80
N SER A 76 -3.77 10.48 -8.23
CA SER A 76 -4.72 10.70 -9.32
C SER A 76 -5.71 11.83 -9.00
N GLY A 77 -5.77 12.85 -9.86
CA GLY A 77 -6.71 13.97 -9.73
C GLY A 77 -6.21 15.11 -8.83
N GLU A 78 -5.03 14.98 -8.22
CA GLU A 78 -4.39 16.05 -7.46
C GLU A 78 -3.73 17.10 -8.37
N GLU A 79 -3.42 18.27 -7.79
CA GLU A 79 -2.73 19.34 -8.50
C GLU A 79 -1.35 18.87 -8.97
N HIS A 80 -1.04 19.15 -10.24
CA HIS A 80 0.23 18.73 -10.83
C HIS A 80 1.39 19.62 -10.36
N GLU A 81 2.45 19.00 -9.86
CA GLU A 81 3.62 19.67 -9.28
C GLU A 81 4.91 19.24 -10.00
N ALA A 82 5.95 20.06 -9.89
CA ALA A 82 7.21 19.82 -10.59
C ALA A 82 7.93 18.58 -10.05
N LYS A 83 7.95 18.38 -8.72
CA LYS A 83 8.55 17.18 -8.12
C LYS A 83 7.93 15.87 -8.61
N TYR A 84 6.60 15.79 -8.65
CA TYR A 84 5.92 14.55 -9.04
C TYR A 84 6.03 14.30 -10.54
N THR A 85 5.95 15.36 -11.35
CA THR A 85 6.21 15.25 -12.80
C THR A 85 7.64 14.79 -13.06
N ALA A 86 8.63 15.32 -12.33
CA ALA A 86 10.02 14.90 -12.42
C ALA A 86 10.23 13.43 -12.00
N MET A 87 9.63 13.00 -10.88
CA MET A 87 9.67 11.60 -10.44
C MET A 87 9.05 10.66 -11.47
N ALA A 88 7.88 11.00 -12.02
CA ALA A 88 7.23 10.22 -13.06
C ALA A 88 8.10 10.16 -14.33
N MET A 89 8.70 11.28 -14.76
CA MET A 89 9.65 11.29 -15.88
C MET A 89 10.82 10.36 -15.63
N LEU A 90 11.43 10.40 -14.44
CA LEU A 90 12.52 9.50 -14.06
C LEU A 90 12.09 8.05 -14.25
N ALA A 91 10.95 7.64 -13.67
CA ALA A 91 10.41 6.30 -13.83
C ALA A 91 10.13 5.92 -15.30
N LEU A 92 9.46 6.78 -16.07
CA LEU A 92 9.10 6.51 -17.45
C LEU A 92 10.32 6.39 -18.39
N MET A 93 11.42 7.09 -18.11
CA MET A 93 12.68 6.90 -18.84
C MET A 93 13.22 5.46 -18.69
N ARG A 94 12.98 4.80 -17.55
CA ARG A 94 13.37 3.39 -17.33
C ARG A 94 12.45 2.45 -18.09
N GLY A 95 11.15 2.73 -18.10
CA GLY A 95 10.18 2.01 -18.94
C GLY A 95 10.50 2.13 -20.43
N GLU A 96 10.94 3.30 -20.90
CA GLU A 96 11.30 3.55 -22.30
C GLU A 96 12.49 2.70 -22.75
N ASN A 97 13.40 2.35 -21.83
CA ASN A 97 14.51 1.44 -22.11
C ASN A 97 14.05 -0.02 -22.27
N ILE A 98 12.88 -0.40 -21.76
CA ILE A 98 12.32 -1.76 -21.86
C ILE A 98 11.30 -1.88 -23.01
N ALA A 99 10.51 -0.82 -23.23
CA ALA A 99 9.44 -0.77 -24.21
C ALA A 99 9.58 0.48 -25.09
N ARG A 100 10.65 0.53 -25.89
CA ARG A 100 11.00 1.72 -26.68
C ARG A 100 9.85 2.14 -27.60
N GLY A 101 9.60 3.44 -27.64
CA GLY A 101 8.50 4.08 -28.38
C GLY A 101 7.20 4.22 -27.58
N ARG A 102 7.11 3.67 -26.36
CA ARG A 102 5.87 3.68 -25.57
C ARG A 102 5.63 5.01 -24.86
N TYR A 103 6.68 5.57 -24.25
CA TYR A 103 6.60 6.70 -23.31
C TYR A 103 7.24 7.97 -23.87
N GLY A 104 8.06 7.87 -24.93
CA GLY A 104 8.79 9.01 -25.51
C GLY A 104 7.95 10.25 -25.79
N LYS A 105 6.73 10.12 -26.34
CA LYS A 105 5.83 11.27 -26.56
C LYS A 105 5.49 11.98 -25.24
N THR A 106 5.17 11.20 -24.21
CA THR A 106 4.78 11.72 -22.89
C THR A 106 5.97 12.35 -22.18
N LEU A 107 7.16 11.75 -22.26
CA LEU A 107 8.39 12.33 -21.72
C LEU A 107 8.68 13.71 -22.31
N ASN A 108 8.50 13.88 -23.62
CA ASN A 108 8.69 15.17 -24.29
C ASN A 108 7.64 16.21 -23.86
N SER A 109 6.37 15.83 -23.74
CA SER A 109 5.34 16.74 -23.22
C SER A 109 5.58 17.13 -21.76
N ALA A 110 6.00 16.19 -20.91
CA ALA A 110 6.30 16.43 -19.51
C ALA A 110 7.49 17.40 -19.34
N ALA A 111 8.55 17.20 -20.12
CA ALA A 111 9.68 18.13 -20.18
C ALA A 111 9.24 19.53 -20.62
N TYR A 112 8.36 19.63 -21.63
CA TYR A 112 7.77 20.91 -22.04
C TYR A 112 6.96 21.56 -20.90
N TRP A 113 6.14 20.78 -20.19
CA TRP A 113 5.36 21.28 -19.07
C TRP A 113 6.26 21.83 -17.95
N LEU A 114 7.35 21.14 -17.61
CA LEU A 114 8.34 21.64 -16.64
C LEU A 114 8.93 22.97 -17.08
N ILE A 115 9.38 23.09 -18.34
CA ILE A 115 9.92 24.36 -18.87
C ILE A 115 8.87 25.47 -18.76
N TYR A 116 7.62 25.19 -19.12
CA TYR A 116 6.54 26.16 -19.10
C TYR A 116 6.20 26.65 -17.67
N LYS A 117 6.30 25.76 -16.67
CA LYS A 117 5.99 26.06 -15.27
C LYS A 117 7.15 26.66 -14.47
N GLN A 118 8.36 26.71 -15.04
CA GLN A 118 9.51 27.27 -14.36
C GLN A 118 9.30 28.77 -14.11
N ASN A 119 9.57 29.21 -12.88
CA ASN A 119 9.54 30.60 -12.52
C ASN A 119 10.67 31.39 -13.23
N PRO A 120 10.52 32.72 -13.41
CA PRO A 120 11.56 33.55 -14.01
C PRO A 120 12.92 33.50 -13.30
N ASP A 121 12.94 33.18 -12.00
CA ASP A 121 14.15 33.03 -11.20
C ASP A 121 14.82 31.64 -11.36
N GLY A 122 14.21 30.73 -12.10
CA GLY A 122 14.70 29.37 -12.35
C GLY A 122 14.14 28.29 -11.42
N SER A 123 13.36 28.66 -10.41
CA SER A 123 12.75 27.71 -9.47
C SER A 123 11.49 27.05 -10.02
N TRP A 124 11.08 25.97 -9.34
CA TRP A 124 9.70 25.49 -9.32
C TRP A 124 9.26 25.45 -7.87
N ASN A 125 8.51 26.45 -7.42
CA ASN A 125 7.91 26.56 -6.07
C ASN A 125 8.90 26.49 -4.88
N ASP A 126 9.43 25.30 -4.59
CA ASP A 126 10.32 25.01 -3.46
C ASP A 126 11.64 24.36 -3.91
N TYR A 127 12.50 24.11 -2.92
CA TYR A 127 13.85 23.61 -3.15
C TYR A 127 13.86 22.15 -3.65
N THR A 128 12.94 21.32 -3.16
CA THR A 128 12.83 19.90 -3.56
C THR A 128 12.28 19.77 -4.98
N ASP A 129 11.24 20.54 -5.31
CA ASP A 129 10.67 20.64 -6.65
C ASP A 129 11.73 21.04 -7.68
N THR A 130 12.52 22.08 -7.36
CA THR A 130 13.58 22.56 -8.24
C THR A 130 14.70 21.54 -8.42
N ALA A 131 15.13 20.88 -7.34
CA ALA A 131 16.15 19.84 -7.38
C ALA A 131 15.74 18.64 -8.24
N LEU A 132 14.54 18.09 -8.02
CA LEU A 132 14.05 16.94 -8.77
C LEU A 132 13.80 17.28 -10.24
N ALA A 133 13.23 18.44 -10.54
CA ALA A 133 13.05 18.90 -11.92
C ALA A 133 14.40 19.03 -12.65
N LEU A 134 15.43 19.58 -11.99
CA LEU A 134 16.78 19.65 -12.54
C LEU A 134 17.35 18.25 -12.86
N ILE A 135 17.23 17.31 -11.92
CA ILE A 135 17.70 15.93 -12.10
C ILE A 135 17.00 15.27 -13.30
N ALA A 136 15.67 15.34 -13.36
CA ALA A 136 14.89 14.73 -14.41
C ALA A 136 15.18 15.33 -15.80
N LEU A 137 15.30 16.66 -15.90
CA LEU A 137 15.60 17.32 -17.18
C LEU A 137 17.02 17.01 -17.67
N ARG A 138 18.01 16.93 -16.77
CA ARG A 138 19.37 16.52 -17.15
C ARG A 138 19.38 15.09 -17.68
N GLU A 139 18.77 14.16 -16.96
CA GLU A 139 18.72 12.77 -17.41
C GLU A 139 17.93 12.62 -18.73
N PHE A 140 16.87 13.43 -18.91
CA PHE A 140 16.10 13.48 -20.15
C PHE A 140 16.95 13.90 -21.36
N VAL A 141 17.84 14.89 -21.18
CA VAL A 141 18.79 15.35 -22.21
C VAL A 141 19.88 14.31 -22.45
N ASP A 142 20.55 13.87 -21.39
CA ASP A 142 21.73 13.00 -21.44
C ASP A 142 21.39 11.59 -21.94
N GLY A 143 20.19 11.11 -21.64
CA GLY A 143 19.68 9.82 -22.09
C GLY A 143 19.13 9.80 -23.52
N GLY A 144 19.13 10.93 -24.24
CA GLY A 144 18.71 10.99 -25.63
C GLY A 144 17.19 10.87 -25.86
N TYR A 145 16.37 11.22 -24.86
CA TYR A 145 14.91 11.11 -24.94
C TYR A 145 14.25 12.31 -25.65
N ILE A 146 15.03 13.34 -25.98
CA ILE A 146 14.57 14.53 -26.71
C ILE A 146 14.09 14.15 -28.11
N ASN A 147 12.90 14.63 -28.47
CA ASN A 147 12.42 14.59 -29.83
C ASN A 147 13.13 15.67 -30.67
N GLU A 148 14.13 15.24 -31.44
CA GLU A 148 14.93 16.11 -32.32
C GLU A 148 14.13 16.80 -33.44
N THR A 149 12.89 16.39 -33.71
CA THR A 149 12.02 17.10 -34.66
C THR A 149 11.48 18.41 -34.11
N LEU A 150 11.52 18.63 -32.79
CA LEU A 150 11.04 19.84 -32.13
C LEU A 150 12.14 20.91 -32.18
N VAL A 151 12.05 21.80 -33.16
CA VAL A 151 13.06 22.85 -33.41
C VAL A 151 13.28 23.71 -32.17
N GLY A 152 14.53 23.76 -31.70
CA GLY A 152 14.94 24.57 -30.54
C GLY A 152 14.53 24.00 -29.19
N PHE A 153 13.92 22.81 -29.12
CA PHE A 153 13.46 22.23 -27.86
C PHE A 153 14.61 21.86 -26.94
N ARG A 154 15.66 21.19 -27.45
CA ARG A 154 16.89 20.89 -26.70
C ARG A 154 17.47 22.12 -26.02
N LYS A 155 17.58 23.23 -26.75
CA LYS A 155 18.10 24.49 -26.23
C LYS A 155 17.23 25.03 -25.08
N GLN A 156 15.90 24.96 -25.21
CA GLN A 156 14.98 25.39 -24.13
C GLN A 156 15.13 24.54 -22.88
N VAL A 157 15.30 23.22 -23.02
CA VAL A 157 15.56 22.30 -21.91
C VAL A 157 16.89 22.66 -21.22
N GLU A 158 17.96 22.85 -21.99
CA GLU A 158 19.28 23.24 -21.47
C GLU A 158 19.26 24.60 -20.76
N GLU A 159 18.52 25.58 -21.29
CA GLU A 159 18.32 26.87 -20.64
C GLU A 159 17.56 26.73 -19.31
N ALA A 160 16.54 25.87 -19.24
CA ALA A 160 15.80 25.59 -18.01
C ALA A 160 16.69 24.91 -16.95
N ILE A 161 17.51 23.94 -17.35
CA ILE A 161 18.52 23.27 -16.50
C ILE A 161 19.47 24.30 -15.91
N ASN A 162 20.01 25.21 -16.73
CA ASN A 162 20.98 26.21 -16.28
C ASN A 162 20.38 27.18 -15.25
N ARG A 163 19.14 27.64 -15.46
CA ARG A 163 18.45 28.51 -14.50
C ARG A 163 18.18 27.80 -13.17
N ALA A 164 17.71 26.57 -13.23
CA ALA A 164 17.43 25.76 -12.05
C ALA A 164 18.68 25.52 -11.20
N GLN A 165 19.79 25.16 -11.86
CA GLN A 165 21.08 25.00 -11.21
C GLN A 165 21.54 26.31 -10.56
N GLY A 166 21.42 27.44 -11.27
CA GLY A 166 21.76 28.75 -10.72
C GLY A 166 20.95 29.09 -9.47
N TRP A 167 19.64 28.79 -9.47
CA TRP A 167 18.77 29.01 -8.32
C TRP A 167 19.14 28.15 -7.11
N LEU A 168 19.40 26.85 -7.32
CA LEU A 168 19.79 25.91 -6.25
C LEU A 168 21.14 26.27 -5.62
N MET A 169 22.07 26.81 -6.40
CA MET A 169 23.36 27.30 -5.90
C MET A 169 23.24 28.62 -5.12
N GLY A 170 22.19 29.41 -5.39
CA GLY A 170 21.94 30.71 -4.76
C GLY A 170 20.97 30.68 -3.57
N THR A 171 20.33 29.54 -3.31
CA THR A 171 19.32 29.35 -2.27
C THR A 171 19.78 28.30 -1.28
N GLU A 172 19.47 28.47 0.01
CA GLU A 172 19.80 27.48 1.05
C GLU A 172 18.62 26.53 1.31
N PRO A 173 18.85 25.21 1.41
CA PRO A 173 17.81 24.25 1.80
C PRO A 173 17.47 24.37 3.30
N GLY A 174 16.18 24.26 3.63
CA GLY A 174 15.67 24.36 5.01
C GLY A 174 15.42 23.02 5.70
N THR A 175 15.36 21.91 4.96
CA THR A 175 15.13 20.56 5.51
C THR A 175 16.19 19.55 5.04
N ASP A 176 16.32 18.42 5.74
CA ASP A 176 17.24 17.36 5.33
C ASP A 176 16.86 16.74 3.98
N THR A 177 15.57 16.62 3.68
CA THR A 177 15.08 16.20 2.35
C THR A 177 15.56 17.15 1.25
N GLU A 178 15.41 18.46 1.46
CA GLU A 178 15.86 19.48 0.51
C GLU A 178 17.38 19.45 0.34
N ARG A 179 18.13 19.27 1.43
CA ARG A 179 19.60 19.12 1.39
C ARG A 179 20.00 17.91 0.56
N ILE A 180 19.40 16.74 0.80
CA ILE A 180 19.73 15.49 0.12
C ILE A 180 19.48 15.63 -1.39
N PHE A 181 18.27 16.04 -1.78
CA PHE A 181 17.95 16.19 -3.21
C PHE A 181 18.71 17.34 -3.86
N GLY A 182 18.97 18.43 -3.15
CA GLY A 182 19.83 19.52 -3.59
C GLY A 182 21.23 19.08 -3.94
N TYR A 183 21.90 18.42 -2.99
CA TYR A 183 23.24 17.90 -3.19
C TYR A 183 23.27 16.82 -4.27
N MET A 184 22.21 16.00 -4.38
CA MET A 184 22.05 15.07 -5.50
C MET A 184 21.98 15.80 -6.84
N ALA A 185 21.14 16.84 -6.94
CA ALA A 185 20.96 17.63 -8.16
C ALA A 185 22.22 18.43 -8.54
N LEU A 186 23.01 18.86 -7.57
CA LEU A 186 24.25 19.60 -7.78
C LEU A 186 25.49 18.70 -7.91
N GLY A 187 25.36 17.39 -7.70
CA GLY A 187 26.47 16.43 -7.75
C GLY A 187 27.45 16.53 -6.57
N GLU A 188 27.01 17.07 -5.43
CA GLU A 188 27.84 17.35 -4.25
C GLU A 188 28.01 16.11 -3.35
N ARG A 189 28.75 15.12 -3.83
CA ARG A 189 28.94 13.82 -3.15
C ARG A 189 29.52 13.94 -1.74
N GLU A 190 30.52 14.78 -1.52
CA GLU A 190 31.16 14.91 -0.21
C GLU A 190 30.19 15.46 0.84
N LYS A 191 29.37 16.46 0.48
CA LYS A 191 28.35 16.99 1.40
C LYS A 191 27.31 15.94 1.78
N LEU A 192 26.93 15.06 0.84
CA LEU A 192 26.05 13.93 1.12
C LEU A 192 26.70 12.93 2.09
N ARG A 193 28.00 12.64 1.96
CA ARG A 193 28.70 11.71 2.87
C ARG A 193 28.82 12.27 4.29
N GLU A 194 29.12 13.55 4.41
CA GLU A 194 29.30 14.26 5.69
C GLU A 194 27.98 14.54 6.41
N MET A 195 26.85 14.46 5.69
CA MET A 195 25.54 14.74 6.26
C MET A 195 25.10 13.67 7.26
N GLU A 196 24.91 14.06 8.52
CA GLU A 196 24.29 13.21 9.54
C GLU A 196 22.77 13.17 9.36
N VAL A 197 22.20 11.96 9.32
CA VAL A 197 20.77 11.71 9.14
C VAL A 197 20.29 10.53 9.98
N GLU A 198 19.05 10.60 10.44
CA GLU A 198 18.40 9.58 11.26
C GLU A 198 17.13 9.02 10.59
N GLY A 199 16.63 7.89 11.11
CA GLY A 199 15.41 7.25 10.63
C GLY A 199 15.41 6.98 9.12
N GLU A 200 14.30 7.32 8.45
CA GLU A 200 14.12 7.13 7.01
C GLU A 200 15.09 7.95 6.15
N MET A 201 15.61 9.08 6.65
CA MET A 201 16.53 9.92 5.90
C MET A 201 17.86 9.22 5.59
N LYS A 202 18.20 8.14 6.33
CA LYS A 202 19.31 7.24 5.97
C LYS A 202 19.13 6.61 4.59
N ALA A 203 17.92 6.17 4.25
CA ALA A 203 17.61 5.60 2.93
C ALA A 203 17.69 6.67 1.84
N TYR A 204 17.21 7.89 2.10
CA TYR A 204 17.24 9.00 1.16
C TYR A 204 18.68 9.41 0.81
N ARG A 205 19.53 9.56 1.83
CA ARG A 205 20.96 9.87 1.64
C ARG A 205 21.67 8.75 0.87
N ALA A 206 21.40 7.50 1.23
CA ALA A 206 21.97 6.33 0.55
C ALA A 206 21.55 6.27 -0.92
N PHE A 207 20.28 6.52 -1.22
CA PHE A 207 19.77 6.63 -2.58
C PHE A 207 20.49 7.72 -3.37
N ALA A 208 20.65 8.92 -2.79
CA ALA A 208 21.31 10.03 -3.47
C ALA A 208 22.78 9.74 -3.82
N LEU A 209 23.53 9.15 -2.89
CA LEU A 209 24.89 8.69 -3.14
C LEU A 209 24.94 7.63 -4.24
N ALA A 210 24.07 6.61 -4.15
CA ALA A 210 24.00 5.53 -5.13
C ALA A 210 23.51 5.98 -6.51
N TYR A 211 22.69 7.03 -6.56
CA TYR A 211 22.25 7.67 -7.81
C TYR A 211 23.40 8.44 -8.47
N LEU A 212 24.28 9.05 -7.68
CA LEU A 212 25.51 9.68 -8.15
C LEU A 212 26.64 8.69 -8.49
N GLY A 213 26.39 7.38 -8.39
CA GLY A 213 27.32 6.31 -8.78
C GLY A 213 28.25 5.82 -7.67
N GLU A 214 27.96 6.14 -6.41
CA GLU A 214 28.70 5.62 -5.26
C GLU A 214 28.16 4.25 -4.82
N GLU A 215 29.03 3.42 -4.26
CA GLU A 215 28.61 2.21 -3.55
C GLU A 215 28.25 2.58 -2.10
N VAL A 216 27.12 2.07 -1.60
CA VAL A 216 26.61 2.41 -0.28
C VAL A 216 26.25 1.15 0.48
N GLU A 217 26.75 1.05 1.71
CA GLU A 217 26.25 0.09 2.69
C GLU A 217 25.14 0.74 3.52
N LEU A 218 24.00 0.07 3.59
CA LEU A 218 22.86 0.53 4.39
C LEU A 218 22.25 -0.68 5.09
N SER A 219 22.00 -0.53 6.38
CA SER A 219 21.27 -1.49 7.20
C SER A 219 20.20 -0.76 8.00
N GLY A 220 18.99 -1.28 7.99
CA GLY A 220 17.86 -0.71 8.73
C GLY A 220 16.54 -1.29 8.23
N ASP A 221 15.50 -1.10 9.03
CA ASP A 221 14.11 -1.33 8.65
C ASP A 221 13.45 0.03 8.40
N PHE A 222 12.65 0.12 7.34
CA PHE A 222 12.03 1.37 6.89
C PHE A 222 10.51 1.20 6.74
N ASP A 223 9.77 2.20 7.21
CA ASP A 223 8.31 2.11 7.32
C ASP A 223 7.61 2.64 6.07
N SER A 224 8.17 3.61 5.35
CA SER A 224 7.59 4.13 4.11
C SER A 224 8.04 3.37 2.86
N THR A 225 7.13 3.24 1.89
CA THR A 225 7.40 2.54 0.64
C THR A 225 8.49 3.25 -0.17
N VAL A 226 8.49 4.60 -0.22
CA VAL A 226 9.61 5.37 -0.79
C VAL A 226 10.94 5.02 -0.14
N ALA A 227 11.05 4.98 1.20
CA ALA A 227 12.31 4.67 1.87
C ALA A 227 12.79 3.25 1.58
N VAL A 228 11.88 2.26 1.56
CA VAL A 228 12.21 0.88 1.17
C VAL A 228 12.70 0.82 -0.29
N ALA A 229 12.04 1.52 -1.21
CA ALA A 229 12.46 1.57 -2.62
C ALA A 229 13.82 2.27 -2.78
N MET A 230 14.06 3.36 -2.06
CA MET A 230 15.35 4.06 -2.04
C MET A 230 16.47 3.19 -1.47
N ALA A 231 16.21 2.43 -0.40
CA ALA A 231 17.14 1.48 0.17
C ALA A 231 17.46 0.33 -0.81
N LEU A 232 16.44 -0.20 -1.49
CA LEU A 232 16.60 -1.21 -2.54
C LEU A 232 17.45 -0.67 -3.71
N TYR A 233 17.16 0.54 -4.18
CA TYR A 233 17.95 1.17 -5.24
C TYR A 233 19.41 1.37 -4.80
N ALA A 234 19.64 1.76 -3.54
CA ALA A 234 20.99 2.03 -3.07
C ALA A 234 21.85 0.77 -2.92
N THR A 235 21.24 -0.32 -2.45
CA THR A 235 21.98 -1.53 -2.01
C THR A 235 21.83 -2.73 -2.93
N GLY A 236 20.70 -2.85 -3.64
CA GLY A 236 20.31 -4.08 -4.33
C GLY A 236 19.97 -5.24 -3.39
N ASP A 237 19.78 -5.01 -2.09
CA ASP A 237 19.50 -6.06 -1.10
C ASP A 237 18.11 -6.67 -1.30
N GLU A 238 18.06 -8.01 -1.39
CA GLU A 238 16.83 -8.78 -1.57
C GLU A 238 15.82 -8.55 -0.45
N LYS A 239 16.27 -8.26 0.78
CA LYS A 239 15.37 -7.94 1.90
C LYS A 239 14.45 -6.76 1.56
N TYR A 240 15.01 -5.69 0.99
CA TYR A 240 14.22 -4.52 0.60
C TYR A 240 13.36 -4.81 -0.63
N ARG A 241 13.79 -5.72 -1.51
CA ARG A 241 13.00 -6.18 -2.65
C ARG A 241 11.76 -6.93 -2.20
N GLU A 242 11.91 -7.91 -1.31
CA GLU A 242 10.79 -8.67 -0.76
C GLU A 242 9.79 -7.76 -0.05
N GLU A 243 10.28 -6.80 0.75
CA GLU A 243 9.43 -5.86 1.45
C GLU A 243 8.69 -4.91 0.48
N LEU A 244 9.38 -4.42 -0.56
CA LEU A 244 8.75 -3.58 -1.58
C LEU A 244 7.65 -4.32 -2.34
N LEU A 245 7.87 -5.59 -2.70
CA LEU A 245 6.88 -6.40 -3.42
C LEU A 245 5.67 -6.78 -2.55
N LYS A 246 5.85 -6.94 -1.23
CA LYS A 246 4.71 -7.12 -0.30
C LYS A 246 3.78 -5.90 -0.26
N ARG A 247 4.32 -4.72 -0.54
CA ARG A 247 3.57 -3.44 -0.58
C ARG A 247 3.02 -3.11 -1.95
N GLU A 248 3.28 -3.94 -2.96
CA GLU A 248 2.72 -3.77 -4.29
C GLU A 248 1.22 -4.08 -4.28
N HIS A 249 0.46 -3.21 -4.92
CA HIS A 249 -0.97 -3.33 -5.09
C HIS A 249 -1.33 -3.20 -6.56
N PHE A 250 -1.72 -4.30 -7.18
CA PHE A 250 -2.27 -4.28 -8.55
C PHE A 250 -1.38 -3.60 -9.61
N GLY A 251 -0.06 -3.73 -9.46
CA GLY A 251 0.93 -3.13 -10.34
C GLY A 251 1.42 -1.73 -9.94
N PHE A 252 1.04 -1.25 -8.75
CA PHE A 252 1.42 0.08 -8.25
C PHE A 252 1.73 0.08 -6.74
N TRP A 253 2.21 1.21 -6.21
CA TRP A 253 2.54 1.39 -4.79
C TRP A 253 1.88 2.65 -4.23
N GLY A 254 1.54 2.63 -2.94
CA GLY A 254 0.80 3.72 -2.32
C GLY A 254 0.72 3.70 -0.79
N VAL A 255 -0.17 4.53 -0.27
CA VAL A 255 -0.51 4.64 1.15
C VAL A 255 -1.85 3.98 1.44
N LEU A 256 -2.15 3.65 2.70
CA LEU A 256 -3.45 3.07 3.04
C LEU A 256 -4.58 4.07 2.78
N HIS A 257 -5.56 3.63 2.00
CA HIS A 257 -6.80 4.38 1.71
C HIS A 257 -7.77 4.36 2.91
N TYR A 258 -7.74 3.29 3.71
CA TYR A 258 -8.61 3.12 4.88
C TYR A 258 -7.90 3.41 6.19
N ARG A 259 -8.67 3.79 7.21
CA ARG A 259 -8.14 3.97 8.57
C ARG A 259 -7.59 2.65 9.10
N VAL A 260 -6.40 2.71 9.70
CA VAL A 260 -5.71 1.55 10.28
C VAL A 260 -6.63 0.75 11.21
N LEU A 261 -7.34 1.44 12.11
CA LEU A 261 -8.22 0.78 13.09
C LEU A 261 -9.43 0.10 12.46
N ASP A 262 -9.92 0.57 11.31
CA ASP A 262 -11.01 -0.08 10.58
C ASP A 262 -10.53 -1.41 10.00
N LEU A 263 -9.37 -1.42 9.35
CA LEU A 263 -8.78 -2.65 8.80
C LEU A 263 -8.45 -3.66 9.89
N LEU A 264 -7.88 -3.20 11.01
CA LEU A 264 -7.60 -4.07 12.16
C LEU A 264 -8.89 -4.61 12.79
N SER A 265 -9.95 -3.80 12.90
CA SER A 265 -11.25 -4.27 13.37
C SER A 265 -11.82 -5.37 12.47
N VAL A 266 -11.75 -5.19 11.15
CA VAL A 266 -12.21 -6.19 10.18
C VAL A 266 -11.36 -7.45 10.24
N SER A 267 -10.05 -7.34 10.50
CA SER A 267 -9.12 -8.48 10.58
C SER A 267 -9.39 -9.46 11.74
N LYS A 268 -10.32 -9.12 12.64
CA LYS A 268 -10.82 -10.01 13.70
C LYS A 268 -11.93 -10.96 13.22
N ILE A 269 -12.54 -10.63 12.08
CA ILE A 269 -13.58 -11.45 11.46
C ILE A 269 -12.90 -12.53 10.61
N LYS A 270 -13.40 -13.76 10.73
CA LYS A 270 -12.88 -14.92 10.01
C LYS A 270 -12.90 -14.67 8.50
N GLY A 271 -11.79 -14.93 7.83
CA GLY A 271 -11.62 -14.72 6.39
C GLY A 271 -11.12 -13.32 5.98
N PHE A 272 -10.73 -12.48 6.95
CA PHE A 272 -10.14 -11.15 6.74
C PHE A 272 -8.77 -10.97 7.42
N GLU A 273 -8.17 -12.05 7.92
CA GLU A 273 -6.95 -12.03 8.74
C GLU A 273 -5.75 -11.41 7.98
N GLU A 274 -5.73 -11.52 6.66
CA GLU A 274 -4.73 -10.92 5.77
C GLU A 274 -4.68 -9.39 5.80
N LEU A 275 -5.71 -8.71 6.31
CA LEU A 275 -5.69 -7.26 6.50
C LEU A 275 -4.79 -6.84 7.68
N ARG A 276 -4.53 -7.74 8.63
CA ARG A 276 -3.68 -7.46 9.80
C ARG A 276 -2.24 -7.12 9.42
N PRO A 277 -1.48 -7.96 8.69
CA PRO A 277 -0.11 -7.62 8.30
C PRO A 277 -0.03 -6.37 7.41
N ILE A 278 -1.12 -6.00 6.73
CA ILE A 278 -1.21 -4.76 5.94
C ILE A 278 -1.34 -3.52 6.84
N ALA A 279 -2.18 -3.59 7.88
CA ALA A 279 -2.50 -2.44 8.71
C ALA A 279 -1.48 -2.21 9.85
N CYS A 280 -0.89 -3.27 10.42
CA CYS A 280 0.01 -3.16 11.57
C CYS A 280 1.21 -2.21 11.37
N PRO A 281 1.91 -2.18 10.22
CA PRO A 281 3.03 -1.24 9.99
C PRO A 281 2.64 0.24 10.09
N TYR A 282 1.35 0.56 10.01
CA TYR A 282 0.84 1.93 10.12
C TYR A 282 0.33 2.26 11.53
N LEU A 283 0.11 1.25 12.38
CA LEU A 283 -0.30 1.45 13.76
C LEU A 283 0.80 2.15 14.57
N SER A 284 2.07 1.84 14.29
CA SER A 284 3.25 2.47 14.88
C SER A 284 3.26 3.99 14.73
N LYS A 285 2.66 4.53 13.65
CA LYS A 285 2.58 5.96 13.36
C LYS A 285 1.52 6.69 14.19
N ILE A 286 0.65 5.97 14.87
CA ILE A 286 -0.40 6.54 15.72
C ILE A 286 0.15 6.69 17.14
N ASN A 287 0.57 7.91 17.49
CA ASN A 287 1.04 8.25 18.82
C ASN A 287 -0.14 8.73 19.69
N PRO A 288 -0.51 8.01 20.76
CA PRO A 288 -1.56 8.46 21.64
C PRO A 288 -1.13 9.72 22.39
N THR A 289 -2.03 10.69 22.45
CA THR A 289 -1.85 11.96 23.17
C THR A 289 -2.42 11.92 24.58
N ASP A 290 -3.45 11.11 24.80
CA ASP A 290 -4.18 11.00 26.06
C ASP A 290 -4.30 9.56 26.57
N ASP A 291 -4.59 9.39 27.86
CA ASP A 291 -4.77 8.08 28.51
C ASP A 291 -5.93 7.27 27.91
N TRP A 292 -7.03 7.91 27.48
CA TRP A 292 -8.14 7.18 26.88
C TRP A 292 -7.79 6.61 25.49
N GLU A 293 -6.93 7.29 24.73
CA GLU A 293 -6.43 6.81 23.44
C GLU A 293 -5.54 5.58 23.63
N ARG A 294 -4.71 5.59 24.68
CA ARG A 294 -3.90 4.43 25.07
C ARG A 294 -4.74 3.19 25.30
N VAL A 295 -5.87 3.30 26.01
CA VAL A 295 -6.79 2.17 26.23
C VAL A 295 -7.33 1.64 24.90
N ILE A 296 -7.84 2.53 24.04
CA ILE A 296 -8.44 2.13 22.76
C ILE A 296 -7.42 1.45 21.84
N LEU A 297 -6.20 1.98 21.80
CA LEU A 297 -5.14 1.45 20.95
C LEU A 297 -4.54 0.15 21.50
N ALA A 298 -4.68 -0.13 22.80
CA ALA A 298 -3.97 -1.24 23.44
C ALA A 298 -4.30 -2.60 22.83
N ASP A 299 -5.59 -2.88 22.61
CA ASP A 299 -6.02 -4.12 21.97
C ASP A 299 -5.52 -4.26 20.52
N TYR A 300 -5.46 -3.15 19.77
CA TYR A 300 -4.90 -3.15 18.42
C TYR A 300 -3.38 -3.37 18.42
N ARG A 301 -2.66 -2.83 19.39
CA ARG A 301 -1.22 -3.06 19.56
C ARG A 301 -0.96 -4.54 19.87
N LEU A 302 -1.73 -5.12 20.80
CA LEU A 302 -1.67 -6.56 21.09
C LEU A 302 -1.98 -7.41 19.85
N LEU A 303 -3.01 -7.03 19.07
CA LEU A 303 -3.35 -7.70 17.82
C LEU A 303 -2.17 -7.70 16.83
N CYS A 304 -1.36 -6.65 16.83
CA CYS A 304 -0.15 -6.49 16.03
C CYS A 304 1.13 -7.05 16.67
N ASN A 305 1.02 -7.81 17.77
CA ASN A 305 2.15 -8.33 18.56
C ASN A 305 3.08 -7.23 19.10
N GLU A 306 2.54 -6.04 19.34
CA GLU A 306 3.26 -4.92 19.96
C GLU A 306 2.85 -4.80 21.43
N THR A 307 3.79 -4.34 22.27
CA THR A 307 3.47 -4.06 23.69
C THR A 307 2.82 -2.67 23.78
N PRO A 308 1.58 -2.55 24.26
CA PRO A 308 0.91 -1.26 24.36
C PRO A 308 1.46 -0.41 25.51
N GLU A 309 1.50 0.90 25.31
CA GLU A 309 1.62 1.86 26.41
C GLU A 309 0.28 1.95 27.14
N LEU A 310 0.24 1.55 28.41
CA LEU A 310 -0.97 1.61 29.22
C LEU A 310 -1.11 2.96 29.96
N PRO A 311 -2.34 3.38 30.31
CA PRO A 311 -2.57 4.57 31.13
C PRO A 311 -1.86 4.50 32.49
N SER A 312 -1.46 5.66 33.01
CA SER A 312 -0.83 5.75 34.34
C SER A 312 -1.84 5.71 35.50
N GLY A 313 -3.14 5.88 35.23
CA GLY A 313 -4.20 5.81 36.22
C GLY A 313 -5.60 5.65 35.61
N ILE A 314 -6.57 5.25 36.45
CA ILE A 314 -7.92 4.86 36.03
C ILE A 314 -9.01 5.90 36.36
N SER A 315 -8.70 6.93 37.16
CA SER A 315 -9.68 7.87 37.70
C SER A 315 -10.34 8.77 36.64
N GLY A 316 -9.65 9.02 35.52
CA GLY A 316 -10.18 9.78 34.38
C GLY A 316 -10.92 8.94 33.35
N LEU A 317 -10.95 7.61 33.50
CA LEU A 317 -11.49 6.69 32.51
C LEU A 317 -12.99 6.41 32.73
N LEU A 318 -13.68 6.13 31.63
CA LEU A 318 -15.05 5.62 31.65
C LEU A 318 -15.06 4.14 32.09
N PRO A 319 -16.16 3.63 32.67
CA PRO A 319 -16.24 2.24 33.10
C PRO A 319 -15.83 1.22 32.03
N TRP A 320 -16.28 1.37 30.78
CA TRP A 320 -15.87 0.46 29.69
C TRP A 320 -14.36 0.51 29.40
N GLN A 321 -13.71 1.67 29.60
CA GLN A 321 -12.27 1.83 29.41
C GLN A 321 -11.48 1.18 30.53
N VAL A 322 -11.97 1.25 31.77
CA VAL A 322 -11.37 0.53 32.90
C VAL A 322 -11.50 -0.98 32.71
N ALA A 323 -12.66 -1.44 32.23
CA ALA A 323 -12.87 -2.84 31.88
C ALA A 323 -11.92 -3.28 30.75
N GLU A 324 -11.78 -2.48 29.70
CA GLU A 324 -10.84 -2.80 28.62
C GLU A 324 -9.39 -2.87 29.10
N LEU A 325 -8.99 -1.97 30.01
CA LEU A 325 -7.67 -2.01 30.62
C LEU A 325 -7.44 -3.32 31.41
N ALA A 326 -8.44 -3.77 32.17
CA ALA A 326 -8.37 -5.06 32.87
C ALA A 326 -8.23 -6.23 31.89
N ARG A 327 -9.01 -6.24 30.80
CA ARG A 327 -8.95 -7.27 29.76
C ARG A 327 -7.58 -7.32 29.08
N VAL A 328 -7.06 -6.16 28.69
CA VAL A 328 -5.73 -6.02 28.07
C VAL A 328 -4.62 -6.48 29.02
N LYS A 329 -4.65 -6.07 30.28
CA LYS A 329 -3.68 -6.52 31.30
C LYS A 329 -3.71 -8.04 31.46
N ALA A 330 -4.89 -8.65 31.53
CA ALA A 330 -5.03 -10.09 31.61
C ALA A 330 -4.41 -10.82 30.40
N LEU A 331 -4.63 -10.31 29.18
CA LEU A 331 -4.01 -10.85 27.96
C LEU A 331 -2.48 -10.73 27.95
N MET A 332 -1.94 -9.72 28.62
CA MET A 332 -0.50 -9.53 28.81
C MET A 332 0.09 -10.31 29.99
N GLY A 333 -0.74 -11.00 30.78
CA GLY A 333 -0.32 -11.66 32.02
C GLY A 333 0.07 -10.69 33.14
N LEU A 334 -0.46 -9.46 33.12
CA LEU A 334 -0.28 -8.44 34.15
C LEU A 334 -1.41 -8.49 35.17
N ASP A 335 -1.12 -7.95 36.36
CA ASP A 335 -2.13 -7.79 37.43
C ASP A 335 -3.17 -6.71 37.06
N TYR A 336 -4.44 -7.06 37.26
CA TYR A 336 -5.63 -6.26 36.91
C TYR A 336 -6.62 -6.11 38.08
N ASP A 337 -6.22 -6.48 39.30
CA ASP A 337 -7.09 -6.43 40.48
C ASP A 337 -7.58 -5.01 40.78
N ASP A 338 -6.73 -3.99 40.62
CA ASP A 338 -7.08 -2.58 40.82
C ASP A 338 -8.25 -2.13 39.92
N GLU A 339 -8.25 -2.53 38.64
CA GLU A 339 -9.32 -2.19 37.71
C GLU A 339 -10.65 -2.89 38.08
N VAL A 340 -10.58 -4.17 38.47
CA VAL A 340 -11.75 -4.95 38.88
C VAL A 340 -12.35 -4.39 40.17
N ASP A 341 -11.51 -4.11 41.18
CA ASP A 341 -11.94 -3.51 42.45
C ASP A 341 -12.56 -2.13 42.26
N TYR A 342 -11.99 -1.32 41.37
CA TYR A 342 -12.57 -0.04 40.99
C TYR A 342 -13.96 -0.21 40.36
N LEU A 343 -14.12 -1.14 39.43
CA LEU A 343 -15.43 -1.38 38.79
C LEU A 343 -16.45 -1.92 39.79
N LEU A 344 -16.06 -2.84 40.67
CA LEU A 344 -16.93 -3.37 41.73
C LEU A 344 -17.37 -2.28 42.73
N SER A 345 -16.48 -1.36 43.09
CA SER A 345 -16.79 -0.27 44.04
C SER A 345 -17.61 0.86 43.42
N THR A 346 -17.57 1.05 42.10
CA THR A 346 -18.26 2.13 41.40
C THR A 346 -19.60 1.72 40.78
N GLY A 347 -19.84 0.42 40.58
CA GLY A 347 -21.09 -0.14 40.06
C GLY A 347 -22.25 0.03 41.04
N LYS A 348 -23.17 0.97 40.77
CA LYS A 348 -24.30 1.25 41.66
C LYS A 348 -25.45 0.29 41.37
N GLY A 349 -25.65 -0.70 42.24
CA GLY A 349 -26.70 -1.72 42.05
C GLY A 349 -26.48 -2.57 40.79
N GLY A 350 -25.22 -2.76 40.40
CA GLY A 350 -24.83 -3.48 39.18
C GLY A 350 -24.99 -2.69 37.88
N VAL A 351 -25.06 -1.37 37.96
CA VAL A 351 -25.14 -0.49 36.79
C VAL A 351 -23.93 0.43 36.74
N TRP A 352 -23.27 0.47 35.59
CA TRP A 352 -22.19 1.40 35.28
C TRP A 352 -22.70 2.45 34.30
N ARG A 353 -23.25 3.55 34.81
CA ARG A 353 -23.76 4.71 34.05
C ARG A 353 -24.91 4.44 33.07
N ASP A 354 -24.67 3.68 32.01
CA ASP A 354 -25.58 3.45 30.90
C ASP A 354 -25.51 2.01 30.38
N PHE A 355 -26.30 1.71 29.33
CA PHE A 355 -26.39 0.40 28.71
C PHE A 355 -25.02 -0.12 28.25
N TYR A 356 -24.26 0.67 27.49
CA TYR A 356 -22.98 0.27 26.91
C TYR A 356 -21.89 0.05 27.94
N ASN A 357 -21.77 0.96 28.89
CA ASN A 357 -20.81 0.78 29.97
C ASN A 357 -21.14 -0.45 30.82
N THR A 358 -22.44 -0.72 31.04
CA THR A 358 -22.86 -1.88 31.84
C THR A 358 -22.65 -3.20 31.10
N GLU A 359 -23.03 -3.28 29.82
CA GLU A 359 -22.85 -4.51 29.03
C GLU A 359 -21.36 -4.86 28.88
N TYR A 360 -20.52 -3.87 28.57
CA TYR A 360 -19.09 -4.10 28.34
C TYR A 360 -18.37 -4.52 29.63
N VAL A 361 -18.72 -3.93 30.78
CA VAL A 361 -18.17 -4.37 32.07
C VAL A 361 -18.60 -5.80 32.39
N VAL A 362 -19.86 -6.17 32.12
CA VAL A 362 -20.38 -7.53 32.33
C VAL A 362 -19.65 -8.55 31.45
N GLU A 363 -19.47 -8.23 30.16
CA GLU A 363 -18.70 -9.04 29.21
C GLU A 363 -17.27 -9.27 29.72
N VAL A 364 -16.55 -8.21 30.08
CA VAL A 364 -15.16 -8.33 30.57
C VAL A 364 -15.11 -9.11 31.88
N PHE A 365 -16.03 -8.87 32.83
CA PHE A 365 -16.08 -9.64 34.08
C PHE A 365 -16.30 -11.13 33.81
N ARG A 366 -17.11 -11.45 32.80
CA ARG A 366 -17.34 -12.84 32.37
C ARG A 366 -16.08 -13.45 31.77
N PHE A 367 -15.41 -12.73 30.87
CA PHE A 367 -14.12 -13.12 30.27
C PHE A 367 -13.04 -13.38 31.33
N LEU A 368 -12.93 -12.50 32.33
CA LEU A 368 -11.98 -12.60 33.44
C LEU A 368 -12.39 -13.59 34.55
N ASN A 369 -13.58 -14.20 34.43
CA ASN A 369 -14.15 -15.10 35.44
C ASN A 369 -14.24 -14.47 36.85
N VAL A 370 -14.64 -13.19 36.92
CA VAL A 370 -14.81 -12.46 38.18
C VAL A 370 -15.99 -13.01 38.97
N SER A 371 -15.79 -13.28 40.26
CA SER A 371 -16.87 -13.72 41.15
C SER A 371 -17.81 -12.56 41.52
N TYR A 372 -18.79 -12.30 40.66
CA TYR A 372 -19.76 -11.19 40.79
C TYR A 372 -21.21 -11.70 40.69
N ASN A 373 -22.16 -11.04 41.36
CA ASN A 373 -23.59 -11.30 41.17
C ASN A 373 -24.10 -10.55 39.94
N TYR A 374 -24.19 -11.25 38.80
CA TYR A 374 -24.58 -10.66 37.51
C TYR A 374 -26.07 -10.30 37.40
N SER A 375 -26.96 -10.87 38.23
CA SER A 375 -28.41 -10.71 38.06
C SER A 375 -28.88 -9.25 38.01
N PRO A 376 -28.44 -8.33 38.90
CA PRO A 376 -28.86 -6.93 38.83
C PRO A 376 -28.46 -6.23 37.52
N SER A 377 -27.28 -6.55 36.98
CA SER A 377 -26.80 -6.00 35.71
C SER A 377 -27.61 -6.54 34.53
N LEU A 378 -27.85 -7.86 34.48
CA LEU A 378 -28.64 -8.49 33.42
C LEU A 378 -30.10 -8.01 33.44
N ASP A 379 -30.70 -7.85 34.63
CA ASP A 379 -32.04 -7.28 34.79
C ASP A 379 -32.12 -5.82 34.34
N TYR A 380 -31.04 -5.04 34.54
CA TYR A 380 -30.95 -3.68 34.01
C TYR A 380 -30.87 -3.68 32.49
N LEU A 381 -29.99 -4.49 31.90
CA LEU A 381 -29.82 -4.59 30.45
C LEU A 381 -31.13 -5.01 29.76
N SER A 382 -31.80 -6.05 30.25
CA SER A 382 -33.09 -6.52 29.72
C SER A 382 -34.18 -5.43 29.75
N ARG A 383 -34.34 -4.75 30.89
CA ARG A 383 -35.32 -3.66 31.04
C ARG A 383 -34.99 -2.47 30.15
N ASN A 384 -33.71 -2.13 30.03
CA ASN A 384 -33.28 -0.98 29.25
C ASN A 384 -33.42 -1.26 27.74
N LEU A 385 -33.09 -2.47 27.26
CA LEU A 385 -33.41 -2.91 25.90
C LEU A 385 -34.90 -2.78 25.60
N THR A 386 -35.75 -3.28 26.50
CA THR A 386 -37.21 -3.16 26.37
C THR A 386 -37.65 -1.69 26.32
N TRP A 387 -37.14 -0.86 27.23
CA TRP A 387 -37.43 0.58 27.26
C TRP A 387 -37.01 1.30 25.98
N MET A 388 -35.82 1.02 25.44
CA MET A 388 -35.32 1.62 24.19
C MET A 388 -36.20 1.30 22.98
N ARG A 389 -36.84 0.11 22.99
CA ARG A 389 -37.75 -0.35 21.93
C ARG A 389 -39.14 0.26 22.04
N GLU A 390 -39.69 0.31 23.26
CA GLU A 390 -41.08 0.72 23.49
C GLU A 390 -41.26 2.23 23.63
N THR A 391 -40.19 2.95 24.00
CA THR A 391 -40.24 4.41 24.19
C THR A 391 -39.93 5.13 22.89
N THR A 392 -40.68 6.19 22.60
CA THR A 392 -40.42 7.08 21.48
C THR A 392 -39.67 8.34 21.93
N ASP A 393 -38.75 8.81 21.09
CA ASP A 393 -38.10 10.09 21.24
C ASP A 393 -39.13 11.21 21.04
N PRO A 394 -39.34 12.10 22.02
CA PRO A 394 -40.39 13.11 21.98
C PRO A 394 -40.17 14.18 20.90
N LYS A 395 -38.95 14.34 20.37
CA LYS A 395 -38.62 15.30 19.32
C LYS A 395 -38.88 14.74 17.93
N THR A 396 -38.62 13.44 17.72
CA THR A 396 -38.69 12.82 16.38
C THR A 396 -39.89 11.90 16.19
N GLY A 397 -40.48 11.40 17.28
CA GLY A 397 -41.52 10.37 17.25
C GLY A 397 -40.99 8.96 16.95
N ASN A 398 -39.70 8.81 16.65
CA ASN A 398 -39.08 7.51 16.39
C ASN A 398 -38.80 6.76 17.70
N PRO A 399 -38.66 5.43 17.68
CA PRO A 399 -38.17 4.68 18.84
C PRO A 399 -36.84 5.23 19.35
N VAL A 400 -36.65 5.29 20.68
CA VAL A 400 -35.42 5.81 21.31
C VAL A 400 -34.19 5.10 20.78
N TYR A 401 -34.31 3.79 20.54
CA TYR A 401 -33.20 3.01 20.04
C TYR A 401 -32.65 3.58 18.72
N TYR A 402 -33.40 4.29 17.86
CA TYR A 402 -32.87 4.88 16.62
C TYR A 402 -31.64 5.78 16.85
N ASN A 403 -31.57 6.45 18.00
CA ASN A 403 -30.48 7.36 18.37
C ASN A 403 -29.33 6.65 19.12
N VAL A 404 -29.43 5.34 19.33
CA VAL A 404 -28.43 4.55 20.06
C VAL A 404 -27.40 3.98 19.10
N PRO A 405 -26.09 4.10 19.39
CA PRO A 405 -25.05 3.59 18.51
C PRO A 405 -25.17 2.09 18.24
N THR A 406 -24.93 1.66 17.01
CA THR A 406 -25.09 0.26 16.60
C THR A 406 -24.15 -0.70 17.33
N TYR A 407 -22.96 -0.24 17.71
CA TYR A 407 -22.03 -1.08 18.46
C TYR A 407 -22.56 -1.46 19.86
N TYR A 408 -23.52 -0.72 20.45
CA TYR A 408 -24.15 -1.11 21.72
C TYR A 408 -24.87 -2.45 21.53
N PHE A 409 -25.68 -2.56 20.47
CA PHE A 409 -26.38 -3.82 20.16
C PHE A 409 -25.42 -4.96 19.78
N ALA A 410 -24.24 -4.65 19.24
CA ALA A 410 -23.22 -5.66 18.97
C ALA A 410 -22.73 -6.31 20.28
N TYR A 411 -22.35 -5.53 21.29
CA TYR A 411 -21.95 -6.08 22.58
C TYR A 411 -23.11 -6.76 23.32
N GLY A 412 -24.33 -6.23 23.19
CA GLY A 412 -25.55 -6.88 23.67
C GLY A 412 -25.75 -8.29 23.11
N VAL A 413 -25.44 -8.54 21.82
CA VAL A 413 -25.50 -9.88 21.22
C VAL A 413 -24.56 -10.86 21.95
N ILE A 414 -23.33 -10.44 22.25
CA ILE A 414 -22.35 -11.28 22.95
C ILE A 414 -22.87 -11.60 24.35
N VAL A 415 -23.21 -10.57 25.14
CA VAL A 415 -23.66 -10.74 26.53
C VAL A 415 -24.93 -11.59 26.61
N PHE A 416 -25.96 -11.31 25.80
CA PHE A 416 -27.20 -12.09 25.86
C PHE A 416 -27.02 -13.54 25.41
N SER A 417 -26.11 -13.81 24.46
CA SER A 417 -25.75 -15.17 24.06
C SER A 417 -25.03 -15.92 25.19
N GLU A 418 -23.97 -15.33 25.76
CA GLU A 418 -23.15 -15.96 26.81
C GLU A 418 -23.92 -16.30 28.09
N PHE A 419 -24.93 -15.49 28.42
CA PHE A 419 -25.77 -15.68 29.61
C PHE A 419 -27.08 -16.42 29.33
N GLY A 420 -27.30 -16.91 28.10
CA GLY A 420 -28.49 -17.70 27.73
C GLY A 420 -29.80 -16.91 27.80
N MET A 421 -29.76 -15.62 27.49
CA MET A 421 -30.91 -14.71 27.49
C MET A 421 -31.59 -14.67 26.12
N ASP A 422 -32.18 -15.81 25.72
CA ASP A 422 -32.69 -16.04 24.35
C ASP A 422 -33.70 -14.97 23.89
N ARG A 423 -34.53 -14.44 24.79
CA ARG A 423 -35.52 -13.40 24.44
C ARG A 423 -34.80 -12.11 24.05
N GLU A 424 -33.92 -11.62 24.91
CA GLU A 424 -33.14 -10.40 24.71
C GLU A 424 -32.21 -10.50 23.51
N LEU A 425 -31.61 -11.68 23.28
CA LEU A 425 -30.83 -11.97 22.08
C LEU A 425 -31.67 -11.82 20.82
N ASN A 426 -32.83 -12.49 20.74
CA ASN A 426 -33.72 -12.41 19.58
C ASN A 426 -34.25 -10.99 19.33
N GLU A 427 -34.57 -10.25 20.40
CA GLU A 427 -34.96 -8.84 20.30
C GLU A 427 -33.83 -7.98 19.73
N THR A 428 -32.59 -8.19 20.19
CA THR A 428 -31.40 -7.48 19.70
C THR A 428 -31.11 -7.79 18.22
N LEU A 429 -31.21 -9.07 17.82
CA LEU A 429 -31.07 -9.48 16.42
C LEU A 429 -32.14 -8.86 15.52
N SER A 430 -33.39 -8.75 16.00
CA SER A 430 -34.45 -8.07 15.26
C SER A 430 -34.14 -6.58 15.04
N LEU A 431 -33.56 -5.89 16.04
CA LEU A 431 -33.15 -4.49 15.90
C LEU A 431 -32.00 -4.33 14.91
N LEU A 432 -31.02 -5.24 14.95
CA LEU A 432 -29.91 -5.25 14.00
C LEU A 432 -30.41 -5.52 12.57
N ALA A 433 -31.33 -6.46 12.38
CA ALA A 433 -31.94 -6.73 11.08
C ALA A 433 -32.66 -5.51 10.50
N GLU A 434 -33.41 -4.76 11.34
CA GLU A 434 -34.10 -3.53 10.93
C GLU A 434 -33.12 -2.41 10.54
N ARG A 435 -31.96 -2.35 11.20
CA ARG A 435 -30.92 -1.34 10.97
C ARG A 435 -30.01 -1.63 9.79
N GLN A 436 -29.86 -2.90 9.41
CA GLN A 436 -28.96 -3.29 8.35
C GLN A 436 -29.47 -2.78 7.00
N TYR A 437 -28.67 -1.95 6.34
CA TYR A 437 -29.04 -1.39 5.04
C TYR A 437 -29.08 -2.47 3.96
N PRO A 438 -29.75 -2.21 2.81
CA PRO A 438 -29.85 -3.19 1.73
C PRO A 438 -28.50 -3.76 1.27
N ASN A 439 -27.45 -2.93 1.28
CA ASN A 439 -26.09 -3.31 0.93
C ASN A 439 -25.36 -4.15 2.00
N GLY A 440 -26.00 -4.46 3.14
CA GLY A 440 -25.44 -5.25 4.25
C GLY A 440 -24.71 -4.45 5.31
N ALA A 441 -24.52 -3.15 5.09
CA ALA A 441 -23.78 -2.28 5.99
C ALA A 441 -24.60 -1.83 7.21
N PHE A 442 -23.89 -1.52 8.29
CA PHE A 442 -24.47 -0.95 9.49
C PHE A 442 -24.14 0.53 9.67
N PRO A 443 -25.13 1.37 9.98
CA PRO A 443 -24.91 2.78 10.30
C PRO A 443 -24.42 2.96 11.74
N TYR A 444 -23.87 4.14 12.07
CA TYR A 444 -23.56 4.47 13.46
C TYR A 444 -24.83 4.54 14.30
N THR A 445 -25.82 5.32 13.86
CA THR A 445 -27.20 5.37 14.36
C THR A 445 -28.18 5.22 13.19
N GLN A 446 -29.45 4.92 13.45
CA GLN A 446 -30.41 4.70 12.37
C GLN A 446 -30.54 5.94 11.47
N GLY A 447 -30.44 5.75 10.16
CA GLY A 447 -30.49 6.82 9.16
C GLY A 447 -29.17 7.55 8.90
N SER A 448 -28.09 7.25 9.65
CA SER A 448 -26.75 7.80 9.38
C SER A 448 -26.03 7.03 8.25
N ILE A 449 -24.90 7.54 7.78
CA ILE A 449 -24.08 6.86 6.76
C ILE A 449 -23.54 5.56 7.36
N ALA A 450 -23.69 4.46 6.63
CA ALA A 450 -23.14 3.16 7.00
C ALA A 450 -21.65 3.08 6.64
N GLY A 451 -20.88 2.40 7.51
CA GLY A 451 -19.42 2.38 7.41
C GLY A 451 -18.78 1.11 7.95
N ILE A 452 -17.45 1.02 7.79
CA ILE A 452 -16.66 -0.16 8.13
C ILE A 452 -16.72 -0.44 9.63
N THR A 453 -16.51 0.57 10.49
CA THR A 453 -16.39 0.37 11.95
C THR A 453 -17.62 -0.33 12.55
N SER A 454 -18.83 0.20 12.30
CA SER A 454 -20.06 -0.37 12.84
C SER A 454 -20.33 -1.76 12.26
N THR A 455 -20.09 -1.94 10.96
CA THR A 455 -20.33 -3.23 10.28
C THR A 455 -19.37 -4.29 10.78
N ALA A 456 -18.09 -3.96 10.93
CA ALA A 456 -17.07 -4.85 11.46
C ALA A 456 -17.39 -5.26 12.90
N ARG A 457 -17.83 -4.30 13.73
CA ARG A 457 -18.18 -4.59 15.13
C ARG A 457 -19.37 -5.54 15.25
N VAL A 458 -20.42 -5.36 14.45
CA VAL A 458 -21.59 -6.25 14.46
C VAL A 458 -21.22 -7.64 13.93
N ALA A 459 -20.49 -7.71 12.81
CA ALA A 459 -20.05 -9.00 12.25
C ALA A 459 -19.15 -9.77 13.22
N TRP A 460 -18.21 -9.10 13.87
CA TRP A 460 -17.38 -9.69 14.93
C TRP A 460 -18.24 -10.19 16.10
N ALA A 461 -19.16 -9.39 16.62
CA ALA A 461 -20.02 -9.81 17.73
C ALA A 461 -20.92 -11.02 17.40
N LEU A 462 -21.47 -11.07 16.18
CA LEU A 462 -22.23 -12.23 15.71
C LEU A 462 -21.35 -13.49 15.63
N GLN A 463 -20.10 -13.34 15.21
CA GLN A 463 -19.12 -14.44 15.20
C GLN A 463 -18.82 -14.93 16.62
N GLU A 464 -18.52 -14.03 17.57
CA GLU A 464 -18.25 -14.39 18.97
C GLU A 464 -19.46 -15.08 19.62
N ALA A 465 -20.68 -14.68 19.25
CA ALA A 465 -21.91 -15.31 19.71
C ALA A 465 -22.26 -16.63 19.00
N GLY A 466 -21.45 -17.10 18.03
CA GLY A 466 -21.71 -18.33 17.28
C GLY A 466 -22.85 -18.24 16.26
N LEU A 467 -23.11 -17.04 15.72
CA LEU A 467 -24.22 -16.72 14.81
C LEU A 467 -23.74 -16.46 13.36
N GLU A 468 -22.68 -17.14 12.93
CA GLU A 468 -22.07 -17.01 11.60
C GLU A 468 -23.03 -17.44 10.48
N ASP A 469 -23.94 -18.38 10.73
CA ASP A 469 -24.95 -18.84 9.76
C ASP A 469 -26.17 -17.90 9.63
N SER A 470 -26.16 -16.74 10.31
CA SER A 470 -27.25 -15.78 10.25
C SER A 470 -27.18 -14.90 8.99
N GLU A 471 -28.34 -14.60 8.40
CA GLU A 471 -28.44 -13.69 7.24
C GLU A 471 -27.81 -12.31 7.54
N ILE A 472 -27.93 -11.85 8.78
CA ILE A 472 -27.34 -10.57 9.24
C ILE A 472 -25.81 -10.61 9.11
N TYR A 473 -25.18 -11.71 9.55
CA TYR A 473 -23.73 -11.91 9.46
C TYR A 473 -23.27 -12.00 7.99
N GLU A 474 -23.91 -12.87 7.20
CA GLU A 474 -23.54 -13.08 5.79
C GLU A 474 -23.59 -11.78 4.98
N ARG A 475 -24.63 -10.97 5.19
CA ARG A 475 -24.78 -9.67 4.52
C ARG A 475 -23.73 -8.65 4.98
N ALA A 476 -23.37 -8.64 6.26
CA ALA A 476 -22.32 -7.77 6.79
C ALA A 476 -20.93 -8.15 6.24
N VAL A 477 -20.63 -9.45 6.20
CA VAL A 477 -19.39 -9.98 5.61
C VAL A 477 -19.35 -9.68 4.11
N SER A 478 -20.46 -9.87 3.39
CA SER A 478 -20.56 -9.53 1.96
C SER A 478 -20.30 -8.06 1.69
N PHE A 479 -20.86 -7.15 2.51
CA PHE A 479 -20.55 -5.72 2.43
C PHE A 479 -19.05 -5.44 2.59
N LEU A 480 -18.42 -5.98 3.64
CA LEU A 480 -17.01 -5.78 3.92
C LEU A 480 -16.13 -6.38 2.81
N ARG A 481 -16.49 -7.56 2.28
CA ARG A 481 -15.78 -8.20 1.18
C ARG A 481 -15.83 -7.33 -0.08
N ASN A 482 -17.02 -6.87 -0.47
CA ASN A 482 -17.22 -6.05 -1.67
C ASN A 482 -16.56 -4.68 -1.56
N LEU A 483 -16.40 -4.15 -0.34
CA LEU A 483 -15.77 -2.87 -0.11
C LEU A 483 -14.24 -2.97 -0.07
N LEU A 484 -13.70 -3.98 0.62
CA LEU A 484 -12.28 -4.07 0.96
C LEU A 484 -11.49 -4.99 0.04
N TYR A 485 -12.14 -5.69 -0.90
CA TYR A 485 -11.49 -6.61 -1.81
C TYR A 485 -11.88 -6.33 -3.25
N ALA A 486 -10.91 -6.55 -4.12
CA ALA A 486 -11.11 -6.60 -5.55
C ALA A 486 -10.94 -8.04 -6.03
N GLU A 487 -11.83 -8.46 -6.93
CA GLU A 487 -11.68 -9.67 -7.72
C GLU A 487 -11.05 -9.30 -9.06
N ILE A 488 -9.82 -9.77 -9.30
CA ILE A 488 -9.07 -9.45 -10.51
C ILE A 488 -8.91 -10.72 -11.34
N PRO A 489 -9.59 -10.81 -12.51
CA PRO A 489 -9.43 -11.95 -13.40
C PRO A 489 -8.04 -11.95 -14.04
N GLY A 490 -7.44 -13.14 -14.13
CA GLY A 490 -6.22 -13.37 -14.92
C GLY A 490 -6.55 -13.63 -16.39
N PRO A 491 -5.62 -13.36 -17.33
CA PRO A 491 -5.81 -13.71 -18.73
C PRO A 491 -5.76 -15.24 -18.93
N GLU A 492 -6.68 -15.75 -19.73
CA GLU A 492 -6.65 -17.14 -20.20
C GLU A 492 -5.67 -17.27 -21.37
N VAL A 493 -4.69 -18.16 -21.24
CA VAL A 493 -3.67 -18.39 -22.27
C VAL A 493 -3.90 -19.73 -22.96
N GLU A 494 -4.20 -19.69 -24.26
CA GLU A 494 -4.39 -20.85 -25.13
C GLU A 494 -3.40 -20.80 -26.29
N GLY A 495 -2.36 -21.63 -26.24
CA GLY A 495 -1.28 -21.61 -27.23
C GLY A 495 -0.55 -20.28 -27.25
N GLU A 496 -0.50 -19.61 -28.41
CA GLU A 496 0.12 -18.29 -28.57
C GLU A 496 -0.87 -17.13 -28.41
N THR A 497 -2.02 -17.37 -27.76
CA THR A 497 -3.06 -16.35 -27.59
C THR A 497 -3.40 -16.16 -26.12
N ALA A 498 -3.39 -14.92 -25.65
CA ALA A 498 -3.94 -14.53 -24.35
C ALA A 498 -5.29 -13.83 -24.52
N LYS A 499 -6.25 -14.09 -23.64
CA LYS A 499 -7.61 -13.53 -23.66
C LYS A 499 -8.01 -13.03 -22.29
N LEU A 500 -8.54 -11.82 -22.23
CA LEU A 500 -9.21 -11.29 -21.05
C LEU A 500 -10.22 -10.23 -21.49
N ALA A 501 -11.51 -10.48 -21.26
CA ALA A 501 -12.55 -9.53 -21.63
C ALA A 501 -12.35 -8.18 -20.90
N ASN A 502 -12.64 -7.08 -21.59
CA ASN A 502 -12.50 -5.72 -21.05
C ASN A 502 -11.08 -5.35 -20.60
N ALA A 503 -10.04 -6.01 -21.13
CA ALA A 503 -8.65 -5.67 -20.87
C ALA A 503 -7.93 -5.15 -22.12
N THR A 504 -6.94 -4.30 -21.90
CA THR A 504 -5.98 -3.84 -22.94
C THR A 504 -4.66 -4.58 -22.75
N PHE A 505 -4.11 -5.12 -23.82
CA PHE A 505 -2.81 -5.77 -23.88
C PHE A 505 -1.83 -4.83 -24.56
N LEU A 506 -0.72 -4.50 -23.91
CA LEU A 506 0.41 -3.79 -24.51
C LEU A 506 1.50 -4.79 -24.84
N LEU A 507 1.97 -4.79 -26.07
CA LEU A 507 2.84 -5.84 -26.58
C LEU A 507 4.26 -5.31 -26.73
N VAL A 508 5.22 -6.06 -26.18
CA VAL A 508 6.65 -5.74 -26.24
C VAL A 508 7.41 -6.86 -26.93
N ARG A 509 8.23 -6.52 -27.91
CA ARG A 509 9.08 -7.45 -28.67
C ARG A 509 10.43 -6.82 -28.95
N ASP A 510 11.49 -7.56 -28.70
CA ASP A 510 12.88 -7.14 -28.91
C ASP A 510 13.21 -5.78 -28.26
N GLY A 511 12.59 -5.47 -27.11
CA GLY A 511 12.73 -4.20 -26.39
C GLY A 511 11.90 -3.04 -26.97
N PHE A 512 11.02 -3.28 -27.95
CA PHE A 512 10.17 -2.26 -28.58
C PHE A 512 8.71 -2.48 -28.25
N TYR A 513 7.99 -1.39 -28.01
CA TYR A 513 6.53 -1.40 -27.98
C TYR A 513 5.99 -1.52 -29.41
N ILE A 514 5.26 -2.60 -29.69
CA ILE A 514 4.76 -2.91 -31.05
C ILE A 514 3.27 -2.60 -31.24
N GLY A 515 2.57 -2.16 -30.19
CA GLY A 515 1.16 -1.78 -30.24
C GLY A 515 0.33 -2.38 -29.12
N ASN A 516 -0.97 -2.08 -29.18
CA ASN A 516 -1.96 -2.56 -28.22
C ASN A 516 -3.02 -3.45 -28.88
N ALA A 517 -3.64 -4.32 -28.09
CA ALA A 517 -4.80 -5.10 -28.46
C ALA A 517 -5.84 -5.07 -27.32
N THR A 518 -7.11 -5.36 -27.62
CA THR A 518 -8.19 -5.33 -26.63
C THR A 518 -8.91 -6.67 -26.61
N GLY A 519 -9.17 -7.20 -25.41
CA GLY A 519 -9.88 -8.47 -25.22
C GLY A 519 -9.05 -9.72 -25.49
N LYS A 520 -8.13 -9.66 -26.47
CA LYS A 520 -7.30 -10.77 -26.91
C LYS A 520 -6.02 -10.26 -27.57
N ALA A 521 -4.91 -10.95 -27.37
CA ALA A 521 -3.63 -10.67 -28.03
C ALA A 521 -2.93 -11.96 -28.50
N VAL A 522 -2.16 -11.86 -29.59
CA VAL A 522 -1.21 -12.90 -29.99
C VAL A 522 0.10 -12.62 -29.26
N VAL A 523 0.52 -13.56 -28.42
CA VAL A 523 1.65 -13.41 -27.49
C VAL A 523 2.89 -14.20 -27.92
N GLY A 524 2.78 -15.02 -28.97
CA GLY A 524 3.91 -15.74 -29.56
C GLY A 524 5.02 -14.80 -30.05
N GLY A 525 6.27 -15.13 -29.69
CA GLY A 525 7.46 -14.36 -30.09
C GLY A 525 7.53 -12.95 -29.51
N LEU A 526 6.83 -12.67 -28.40
CA LEU A 526 7.01 -11.44 -27.63
C LEU A 526 8.08 -11.61 -26.55
N ASP A 527 8.65 -10.50 -26.08
CA ASP A 527 9.39 -10.49 -24.81
C ASP A 527 8.40 -10.70 -23.67
N GLY A 528 7.27 -10.01 -23.76
CA GLY A 528 6.14 -10.12 -22.86
C GLY A 528 5.03 -9.15 -23.26
N TYR A 529 3.99 -9.10 -22.43
CA TYR A 529 2.87 -8.18 -22.61
C TYR A 529 2.39 -7.65 -21.26
N VAL A 530 1.87 -6.42 -21.23
CA VAL A 530 1.25 -5.81 -20.06
C VAL A 530 -0.26 -5.83 -20.24
N VAL A 531 -0.98 -6.33 -19.25
CA VAL A 531 -2.45 -6.38 -19.21
C VAL A 531 -2.95 -5.27 -18.31
N ILE A 532 -3.81 -4.41 -18.85
CA ILE A 532 -4.48 -3.32 -18.14
C ILE A 532 -5.96 -3.69 -18.02
N TYR A 533 -6.45 -3.89 -16.81
CA TYR A 533 -7.82 -4.32 -16.52
C TYR A 533 -8.48 -3.47 -15.42
N PRO A 534 -9.72 -3.01 -15.63
CA PRO A 534 -10.37 -2.85 -16.92
C PRO A 534 -9.61 -1.89 -17.85
N SER A 535 -9.87 -1.95 -19.16
CA SER A 535 -9.27 -1.04 -20.15
C SER A 535 -9.50 0.44 -19.86
N LYS A 536 -10.57 0.77 -19.12
CA LYS A 536 -10.91 2.13 -18.70
C LYS A 536 -10.95 2.17 -17.17
N ASN A 537 -10.31 3.16 -16.57
CA ASN A 537 -10.15 3.28 -15.11
C ASN A 537 -9.53 1.99 -14.54
N PRO A 538 -8.24 1.74 -14.85
CA PRO A 538 -7.62 0.46 -14.55
C PRO A 538 -7.57 0.23 -13.05
N LEU A 539 -8.05 -0.95 -12.66
CA LEU A 539 -7.93 -1.48 -11.29
C LEU A 539 -6.61 -2.23 -11.11
N ALA A 540 -6.17 -2.92 -12.18
CA ALA A 540 -5.00 -3.77 -12.18
C ALA A 540 -4.18 -3.60 -13.46
N ILE A 541 -2.86 -3.58 -13.27
CA ILE A 541 -1.87 -3.58 -14.34
C ILE A 541 -0.89 -4.71 -14.04
N THR A 542 -0.72 -5.66 -14.96
CA THR A 542 0.13 -6.83 -14.72
C THR A 542 0.93 -7.20 -15.95
N ALA A 543 2.23 -7.37 -15.78
CA ALA A 543 3.14 -7.76 -16.85
C ALA A 543 3.36 -9.27 -16.85
N TYR A 544 3.26 -9.86 -18.04
CA TYR A 544 3.45 -11.29 -18.28
C TYR A 544 4.65 -11.46 -19.21
N GLY A 545 5.73 -12.04 -18.69
CA GLY A 545 6.88 -12.43 -19.49
C GLY A 545 6.56 -13.62 -20.38
N VAL A 546 6.94 -13.54 -21.67
CA VAL A 546 6.89 -14.66 -22.61
C VAL A 546 8.31 -15.19 -22.81
N ASN A 547 9.20 -14.38 -23.39
CA ASN A 547 10.64 -14.66 -23.46
C ASN A 547 11.44 -13.90 -22.38
N GLY A 548 10.75 -13.08 -21.58
CA GLY A 548 11.32 -12.20 -20.57
C GLY A 548 11.63 -10.82 -21.13
N PHE A 549 11.22 -9.79 -20.40
CA PHE A 549 11.54 -8.40 -20.72
C PHE A 549 13.05 -8.15 -20.59
N ARG A 550 13.57 -7.21 -21.39
CA ARG A 550 14.98 -6.80 -21.36
C ARG A 550 15.06 -5.29 -21.49
N ALA A 551 15.94 -4.67 -20.70
CA ALA A 551 16.31 -3.29 -20.92
C ALA A 551 17.34 -3.20 -22.05
N THR A 552 17.09 -2.32 -23.01
CA THR A 552 18.09 -1.87 -23.96
C THR A 552 18.97 -0.82 -23.29
N GLU A 553 20.28 -0.89 -23.49
CA GLU A 553 21.15 0.19 -23.03
C GLU A 553 20.79 1.47 -23.79
N PRO A 554 20.68 2.63 -23.12
CA PRO A 554 20.52 3.89 -23.82
C PRO A 554 21.71 4.08 -24.77
N GLU A 555 21.45 4.57 -25.99
CA GLU A 555 22.47 5.02 -26.93
C GLU A 555 23.20 6.24 -26.33
N THR A 556 24.07 5.99 -25.35
CA THR A 556 24.93 7.01 -24.77
C THR A 556 26.21 7.04 -25.59
N GLY A 557 26.40 8.15 -26.31
CA GLY A 557 27.69 8.54 -26.83
C GLY A 557 28.74 8.54 -25.71
N GLU A 558 29.88 7.94 -26.02
CA GLU A 558 31.21 8.11 -25.38
C GLU A 558 31.40 7.89 -23.87
N GLY A 559 30.37 7.55 -23.09
CA GLY A 559 30.50 7.30 -21.65
C GLY A 559 31.07 5.93 -21.26
N LYS A 560 30.91 4.89 -22.10
CA LYS A 560 31.38 3.52 -21.82
C LYS A 560 32.75 3.18 -22.42
N THR A 561 33.27 4.01 -23.31
CA THR A 561 34.62 3.83 -23.88
C THR A 561 35.72 3.99 -22.82
N ALA A 562 35.49 4.76 -21.75
CA ALA A 562 36.46 4.92 -20.66
C ALA A 562 36.80 3.59 -19.95
N TYR A 563 35.82 2.71 -19.72
CA TYR A 563 36.04 1.45 -19.02
C TYR A 563 36.76 0.39 -19.90
N LEU A 564 36.51 0.39 -21.21
CA LEU A 564 37.25 -0.46 -22.16
C LEU A 564 38.72 -0.01 -22.32
N TYR A 565 39.01 1.29 -22.28
CA TYR A 565 40.39 1.81 -22.33
C TYR A 565 41.16 1.62 -21.02
N ILE A 566 40.49 1.65 -19.85
CA ILE A 566 41.12 1.32 -18.57
C ILE A 566 41.44 -0.18 -18.50
N GLY A 567 40.55 -1.04 -18.98
CA GLY A 567 40.82 -2.49 -19.10
C GLY A 567 41.99 -2.81 -20.04
N ALA A 568 42.06 -2.17 -21.21
CA ALA A 568 43.16 -2.33 -22.15
C ALA A 568 44.49 -1.72 -21.62
N GLY A 569 44.42 -0.60 -20.90
CA GLY A 569 45.57 0.06 -20.27
C GLY A 569 46.21 -0.78 -19.17
N VAL A 570 45.39 -1.39 -18.28
CA VAL A 570 45.88 -2.30 -17.23
C VAL A 570 46.50 -3.57 -17.85
N LEU A 571 45.93 -4.10 -18.93
CA LEU A 571 46.46 -5.28 -19.62
C LEU A 571 47.81 -4.99 -20.31
N LEU A 572 47.99 -3.80 -20.90
CA LEU A 572 49.25 -3.35 -21.49
C LEU A 572 50.34 -3.06 -20.44
N ILE A 573 49.98 -2.47 -19.30
CA ILE A 573 50.90 -2.25 -18.17
C ILE A 573 51.33 -3.60 -17.57
N SER A 574 50.41 -4.56 -17.47
CA SER A 574 50.70 -5.93 -17.02
C SER A 574 51.65 -6.66 -17.98
N LEU A 575 51.43 -6.55 -19.29
CA LEU A 575 52.31 -7.10 -20.33
C LEU A 575 53.71 -6.45 -20.32
N ALA A 576 53.78 -5.12 -20.16
CA ALA A 576 55.05 -4.41 -20.02
C ALA A 576 55.82 -4.84 -18.75
N GLY A 577 55.13 -5.02 -17.63
CA GLY A 577 55.69 -5.55 -16.39
C GLY A 577 56.29 -6.96 -16.54
N ILE A 578 55.61 -7.85 -17.29
CA ILE A 578 56.08 -9.21 -17.57
C ILE A 578 57.32 -9.22 -18.49
N VAL A 579 57.38 -8.32 -19.47
CA VAL A 579 58.56 -8.18 -20.36
C VAL A 579 59.78 -7.64 -19.60
N VAL A 580 59.59 -6.65 -18.71
CA VAL A 580 60.67 -6.10 -17.87
C VAL A 580 61.16 -7.13 -16.83
N LEU A 581 60.25 -7.91 -16.24
CA LEU A 581 60.61 -9.00 -15.31
C LEU A 581 61.34 -10.16 -16.01
N ARG A 582 60.97 -10.49 -17.25
CA ARG A 582 61.72 -11.47 -18.08
C ARG A 582 63.08 -10.94 -18.53
N GLY A 583 63.21 -9.63 -18.80
CA GLY A 583 64.49 -8.98 -19.10
C GLY A 583 65.47 -9.01 -17.92
N ARG A 584 64.99 -8.73 -16.70
CA ARG A 584 65.83 -8.78 -15.48
C ARG A 584 66.27 -10.20 -15.07
N ARG A 585 65.52 -11.25 -15.44
CA ARG A 585 65.92 -12.65 -15.20
C ARG A 585 66.97 -13.18 -16.20
N LYS A 586 67.15 -12.55 -17.37
CA LYS A 586 68.22 -12.91 -18.32
C LYS A 586 69.55 -12.19 -18.06
N GLY A 587 69.58 -11.15 -17.24
CA GLY A 587 70.80 -10.43 -16.84
C GLY A 587 71.48 -10.96 -15.57
N LYS A 588 70.98 -12.05 -14.98
CA LYS A 588 71.64 -12.80 -13.90
C LYS A 588 71.78 -14.26 -14.31
N LYS A 589 72.68 -14.51 -15.26
CA LYS A 589 73.38 -15.79 -15.44
C LYS A 589 74.80 -15.48 -15.88
#